data_AF-W1YFL4-F1
#
_entry.id   AF-W1YFL4-F1
#
_cell.length_a   1.000
_cell.length_b   1.000
_cell.length_c   1.000
_cell.angle_alpha   90.00
_cell.angle_beta   90.00
_cell.angle_gamma   90.00
#
_symmetry.space_group_name_H-M   'P 1'
#
loop_
_entity.id
_entity.type
_entity.pdbx_description
1 polymer ?
#
loop_
_entity_poly.entity_id
_entity_poly.type
_entity_poly.pdbx_seq_one_letter_code
_entity_poly.pdbx_strand_id
1 'polypeptide(L)' 'VGVVLQCNNYEIVDLGVMVPAEKILRTAKEVNADLIGLSGLITPSLDEMVNVAKEMERQGFTIPLLIGGATTSKAHTAVK' A
#
# COMPACT_ATOMS: atom_id res chain seq x y z
N VAL A 1 8.40 -8.46 4.76
CA VAL A 1 6.97 -8.59 5.17
C VAL A 1 6.26 -9.67 4.36
N GLY A 2 6.46 -9.76 3.04
CA GLY A 2 5.85 -10.80 2.18
C GLY A 2 6.00 -12.22 2.72
N VAL A 3 7.21 -12.63 3.12
CA VAL A 3 7.46 -13.98 3.68
C VAL A 3 6.61 -14.28 4.91
N VAL A 4 6.44 -13.32 5.84
CA VAL A 4 5.64 -13.55 7.05
C VAL A 4 4.16 -13.73 6.70
N LEU A 5 3.63 -12.93 5.79
CA LEU A 5 2.23 -13.07 5.35
C LEU A 5 2.01 -14.38 4.58
N GLN A 6 2.97 -14.77 3.72
CA GLN A 6 2.94 -16.07 3.04
C GLN A 6 2.98 -17.23 4.03
N CYS A 7 3.77 -17.14 5.11
CA CYS A 7 3.76 -18.13 6.20
C CYS A 7 2.42 -18.18 6.95
N ASN A 8 1.61 -17.12 6.91
CA ASN A 8 0.26 -17.06 7.47
C ASN A 8 -0.81 -17.36 6.41
N ASN A 9 -0.45 -18.07 5.34
CA ASN A 9 -1.37 -18.52 4.30
C ASN A 9 -2.03 -17.39 3.47
N TYR A 10 -1.42 -16.21 3.42
CA TYR A 10 -1.84 -15.15 2.49
C TYR A 10 -1.18 -15.34 1.13
N GLU A 11 -1.96 -15.13 0.06
CA GLU A 11 -1.43 -14.94 -1.28
C GLU A 11 -0.87 -13.51 -1.41
N ILE A 12 0.37 -13.39 -1.87
CA ILE A 12 1.08 -12.11 -1.95
C ILE A 12 1.49 -11.87 -3.41
N VAL A 13 0.96 -10.79 -3.97
CA VAL A 13 1.40 -10.25 -5.27
C VAL A 13 2.37 -9.10 -5.00
N ASP A 14 3.67 -9.37 -5.10
CA ASP A 14 4.71 -8.37 -4.93
C ASP A 14 4.96 -7.60 -6.24
N LEU A 15 4.73 -6.28 -6.22
CA LEU A 15 4.91 -5.41 -7.38
C LEU A 15 6.34 -4.84 -7.50
N GLY A 16 7.19 -5.07 -6.49
CA GLY A 16 8.55 -4.57 -6.41
C GLY A 16 8.67 -3.15 -5.87
N VAL A 17 9.75 -2.46 -6.25
CA VAL A 17 10.09 -1.10 -5.78
C VAL A 17 9.76 -0.04 -6.83
N MET A 18 9.51 1.19 -6.38
CA MET A 18 9.22 2.35 -7.24
C MET A 18 8.03 2.11 -8.20
N VAL A 19 6.96 1.54 -7.68
CA VAL A 19 5.75 1.23 -8.45
C VAL A 19 4.80 2.42 -8.44
N PRO A 20 4.33 2.92 -9.59
CA PRO A 20 3.37 4.02 -9.65
C PRO A 20 2.02 3.64 -9.02
N ALA A 21 1.35 4.61 -8.39
CA ALA A 21 0.03 4.45 -7.77
C ALA A 21 -0.99 3.76 -8.71
N GLU A 22 -1.06 4.20 -9.96
CA GLU A 22 -1.97 3.63 -10.96
C GLU A 22 -1.75 2.12 -11.16
N LYS A 23 -0.49 1.68 -11.24
CA LYS A 23 -0.16 0.26 -11.41
C LYS A 23 -0.53 -0.55 -10.17
N ILE A 24 -0.34 0.00 -8.97
CA ILE A 24 -0.74 -0.63 -7.71
C ILE A 24 -2.25 -0.88 -7.71
N LEU A 25 -3.04 0.17 -8.00
CA LEU A 25 -4.49 0.09 -7.96
C LEU A 25 -5.08 -0.75 -9.09
N ARG A 26 -4.50 -0.68 -10.29
CA ARG A 26 -4.90 -1.53 -11.40
C ARG A 26 -4.67 -3.00 -11.06
N THR A 27 -3.48 -3.34 -10.56
CA THR A 27 -3.19 -4.73 -10.19
C THR A 27 -4.08 -5.21 -9.06
N ALA A 28 -4.34 -4.36 -8.06
CA ALA A 28 -5.27 -4.68 -6.97
C ALA A 28 -6.68 -5.02 -7.47
N LYS A 29 -7.17 -4.34 -8.53
CA LYS A 29 -8.44 -4.67 -9.19
C LYS A 29 -8.36 -5.97 -9.99
N GLU A 30 -7.30 -6.14 -10.78
CA GLU A 30 -7.11 -7.32 -11.64
C GLU A 30 -7.04 -8.62 -10.81
N VAL A 31 -6.38 -8.58 -9.66
CA VAL A 31 -6.22 -9.72 -8.77
C VAL A 31 -7.30 -9.82 -7.68
N ASN A 32 -8.26 -8.89 -7.65
CA ASN A 32 -9.27 -8.76 -6.59
C ASN A 32 -8.66 -8.81 -5.19
N ALA A 33 -7.64 -7.98 -4.95
CA ALA A 33 -6.91 -7.96 -3.69
C ALA A 33 -7.83 -7.57 -2.52
N ASP A 34 -7.74 -8.32 -1.41
CA ASP A 34 -8.47 -8.01 -0.18
C ASP A 34 -7.82 -6.88 0.64
N LEU A 35 -6.51 -6.67 0.48
CA LEU A 35 -5.75 -5.63 1.17
C LEU A 35 -4.63 -5.09 0.25
N ILE A 36 -4.29 -3.81 0.42
CA ILE A 36 -3.11 -3.20 -0.22
C ILE A 36 -2.09 -2.84 0.85
N GLY A 37 -0.83 -3.24 0.66
CA GLY A 37 0.29 -2.88 1.53
C GLY A 37 1.29 -1.96 0.83
N LEU A 38 1.58 -0.81 1.43
CA LEU A 38 2.63 0.10 0.97
C LEU A 38 3.80 0.13 1.95
N SER A 39 5.01 0.08 1.41
CA SER A 39 6.25 0.14 2.19
C SER A 39 7.14 1.31 1.77
N GLY A 40 7.60 2.10 2.76
CA GLY A 40 8.35 3.33 2.51
C GLY A 40 9.39 3.58 3.60
N LEU A 41 10.65 3.78 3.19
CA LEU A 41 11.78 3.89 4.10
C LEU A 41 12.33 5.32 4.22
N ILE A 42 11.83 6.25 3.40
CA ILE A 42 12.31 7.64 3.34
C ILE A 42 11.12 8.61 3.41
N THR A 43 11.37 9.85 3.84
CA THR A 43 10.31 10.86 3.99
C THR A 43 9.51 11.11 2.70
N PRO A 44 10.12 11.21 1.50
CA PRO A 44 9.35 11.38 0.26
C PRO A 44 8.42 10.21 -0.06
N SER A 45 8.70 9.00 0.45
CA SER A 45 7.81 7.85 0.26
C SER A 45 6.49 8.02 1.02
N LEU A 46 6.47 8.79 2.11
CA LEU A 46 5.24 9.05 2.87
C LEU A 46 4.27 9.92 2.06
N ASP A 47 4.77 10.93 1.35
CA ASP A 47 3.95 11.77 0.47
C ASP A 47 3.31 10.94 -0.65
N GLU A 48 4.07 9.99 -1.22
CA GLU A 48 3.54 9.04 -2.21
C GLU A 48 2.50 8.08 -1.62
N MET A 49 2.67 7.64 -0.37
CA MET A 49 1.64 6.82 0.30
C MET A 49 0.32 7.58 0.47
N VAL A 50 0.39 8.88 0.81
CA VAL A 50 -0.79 9.75 0.87
C VAL A 50 -1.42 9.93 -0.51
N ASN A 51 -0.60 10.04 -1.56
CA ASN A 51 -1.07 10.11 -2.94
C ASN A 51 -1.86 8.84 -3.34
N VAL A 52 -1.33 7.65 -3.02
CA VAL A 52 -2.05 6.38 -3.27
C VAL A 52 -3.36 6.33 -2.48
N ALA A 53 -3.39 6.74 -1.21
CA ALA A 53 -4.60 6.76 -0.41
C ALA A 53 -5.70 7.66 -1.01
N LYS A 54 -5.33 8.86 -1.47
CA LYS A 54 -6.25 9.77 -2.17
C LYS A 54 -6.79 9.16 -3.46
N GLU A 55 -5.94 8.48 -4.22
CA GLU A 55 -6.35 7.83 -5.46
C GLU A 55 -7.26 6.63 -5.22
N MET A 56 -7.04 5.88 -4.13
CA MET A 56 -7.95 4.81 -3.69
C MET A 56 -9.35 5.35 -3.39
N GLU A 57 -9.45 6.46 -2.66
CA GLU A 57 -10.73 7.09 -2.35
C GLU A 57 -11.41 7.66 -3.61
N ARG A 58 -10.64 8.29 -4.50
CA ARG A 58 -11.14 8.76 -5.80
C ARG A 58 -11.72 7.64 -6.66
N GLN A 59 -11.11 6.46 -6.63
CA GLN A 59 -11.56 5.28 -7.38
C GLN A 59 -12.59 4.42 -6.62
N GLY A 60 -12.99 4.81 -5.41
CA GLY A 60 -14.01 4.14 -4.62
C GLY A 60 -13.56 2.79 -4.03
N PHE A 61 -12.27 2.61 -3.74
CA PHE A 61 -11.81 1.42 -3.04
C PHE A 61 -12.33 1.38 -1.59
N THR A 62 -12.81 0.22 -1.17
CA THR A 62 -13.29 -0.03 0.20
C THR A 62 -12.39 -0.97 1.00
N ILE A 63 -11.39 -1.57 0.35
CA ILE A 63 -10.43 -2.47 0.96
C ILE A 63 -9.42 -1.70 1.83
N PRO A 64 -8.94 -2.28 2.95
CA PRO A 64 -8.01 -1.62 3.84
C PRO A 64 -6.64 -1.39 3.18
N LEU A 65 -6.07 -0.22 3.47
CA LEU A 65 -4.72 0.18 3.11
C LEU A 65 -3.79 0.06 4.32
N LEU A 66 -2.77 -0.78 4.22
CA LEU A 66 -1.73 -0.96 5.23
C LEU A 66 -0.50 -0.13 4.87
N ILE A 67 -0.12 0.80 5.73
CA ILE A 67 1.08 1.63 5.57
C ILE A 67 2.14 1.18 6.57
N GLY A 68 3.37 0.94 6.10
CA GLY A 68 4.48 0.59 6.98
C GLY A 68 5.85 0.98 6.44
N GLY A 69 6.86 0.95 7.31
CA GLY A 69 8.23 1.24 6.95
C GLY A 69 9.02 1.92 8.07
N ALA A 70 10.33 2.07 7.89
CA ALA A 70 11.24 2.52 8.94
C ALA A 70 10.96 3.96 9.41
N THR A 71 10.56 4.84 8.49
CA THR A 71 10.21 6.24 8.76
C THR A 71 8.72 6.45 9.00
N THR A 72 7.92 5.38 8.93
CA THR A 72 6.48 5.46 9.13
C THR A 72 6.16 5.55 10.62
N SER A 73 5.37 6.53 11.02
CA SER A 73 4.88 6.64 12.40
C SER A 73 3.40 6.95 12.42
N LYS A 74 2.74 6.59 13.53
CA LYS A 74 1.30 6.80 13.73
C LYS A 74 0.88 8.26 13.51
N ALA A 75 1.75 9.22 13.81
CA ALA A 75 1.51 10.64 13.57
C ALA A 75 1.49 11.01 12.07
N HIS A 76 2.33 10.36 11.25
CA HIS A 76 2.42 10.60 9.81
C HIS A 76 1.36 9.81 9.03
N THR A 77 0.89 8.68 9.56
CA THR A 77 -0.21 7.89 8.96
C THR A 77 -1.60 8.39 9.38
N ALA A 78 -1.69 9.28 10.38
CA ALA A 78 -2.94 9.86 10.87
C ALA A 78 -3.28 11.21 10.20
N VAL A 79 -2.53 11.60 9.17
CA VAL A 79 -2.80 12.83 8.42
C VAL A 79 -4.02 12.58 7.53
N LYS A 80 -5.08 13.32 7.80
CA LYS A 80 -6.39 13.29 7.12
C LYS A 80 -6.29 13.50 5.62
#